data_AF-A0A2R8B483-F1
#
_entry.id   AF-A0A2R8B483-F1
#
_cell.length_a   1.000
_cell.length_b   1.000
_cell.length_c   1.000
_cell.angle_alpha   90.00
_cell.angle_beta   90.00
_cell.angle_gamma   90.00
#
_symmetry.space_group_name_H-M   'P 1'
#
loop_
_entity.id
_entity.type
_entity.pdbx_description
1 polymer ?
#
loop_
_entity_poly.entity_id
_entity_poly.type
_entity_poly.pdbx_seq_one_letter_code
_entity_poly.pdbx_strand_id
1 'polypeptide(L)' 'MNAHLTTDDRSPALALEALVARHGLVRVALTLARLLARRPARPSALHDHDLPDRLRRDIGLERLPESTRYWQL' A
#
# COMPACT_ATOMS: atom_id res chain seq x y z
N MET A 1 13.00 -15.57 -11.01
CA MET A 1 14.02 -14.80 -10.27
C MET A 1 13.28 -14.10 -9.14
N ASN A 2 13.32 -14.68 -7.93
CA ASN A 2 12.49 -14.23 -6.81
C ASN A 2 13.18 -13.06 -6.11
N ALA A 3 12.46 -11.95 -5.92
CA ALA A 3 12.96 -10.80 -5.17
C ALA A 3 13.13 -11.22 -3.71
N HIS A 4 14.37 -11.35 -3.27
CA HIS A 4 14.71 -11.59 -1.87
C HIS A 4 14.39 -10.28 -1.12
N LEU A 5 13.30 -10.27 -0.37
CA LEU A 5 13.03 -9.22 0.60
C LEU A 5 14.08 -9.39 1.70
N THR A 6 15.16 -8.64 1.60
CA THR A 6 16.13 -8.49 2.68
C THR A 6 15.42 -7.77 3.81
N THR A 7 14.75 -8.54 4.67
CA THR A 7 14.20 -8.05 5.93
C THR A 7 15.41 -7.77 6.81
N ASP A 8 15.99 -6.59 6.63
CA ASP A 8 17.04 -6.06 7.50
C ASP A 8 16.42 -6.01 8.91
N ASP A 9 16.84 -6.95 9.75
CA ASP A 9 16.29 -7.30 11.07
C ASP A 9 16.60 -6.23 12.13
N ARG A 10 16.74 -4.97 11.70
CA ARG A 10 16.81 -3.81 12.57
C ARG A 10 15.42 -3.56 13.10
N SER A 11 15.16 -4.13 14.28
CA SER A 11 13.90 -3.96 15.00
C SER A 11 13.49 -2.48 14.95
N PRO A 12 12.33 -2.14 14.38
CA PRO A 12 11.89 -0.75 14.22
C PRO A 12 11.79 -0.04 15.58
N ALA A 13 11.66 -0.80 16.68
CA ALA A 13 11.70 -0.29 18.04
C ALA A 13 13.03 0.43 18.37
N LEU A 14 14.18 -0.12 17.96
CA LEU A 14 15.50 0.48 18.24
C LEU A 14 15.67 1.83 17.51
N ALA A 15 15.17 1.93 16.29
CA ALA A 15 15.19 3.17 15.53
C ALA A 15 14.27 4.24 16.15
N LEU A 16 13.12 3.82 16.68
CA LEU A 16 12.17 4.67 17.39
C LEU A 16 12.77 5.21 18.70
N GLU A 17 13.40 4.36 19.51
CA GLU A 17 14.06 4.76 20.75
C GLU A 17 15.16 5.80 20.51
N ALA A 18 16.00 5.58 19.48
CA ALA A 18 17.02 6.56 19.09
C ALA A 18 16.41 7.90 18.63
N LEU A 19 15.28 7.86 17.92
CA LEU A 19 14.57 9.08 17.51
C LEU A 19 14.02 9.85 18.71
N VAL A 20 13.42 9.14 19.68
CA VAL A 20 12.85 9.70 20.91
C VAL A 20 13.95 10.29 21.79
N ALA A 21 15.08 9.60 21.96
CA ALA A 21 16.22 10.09 22.72
C ALA A 21 16.78 11.40 22.11
N ARG A 22 16.78 11.52 20.78
CA ARG A 22 17.34 12.68 20.08
C ARG A 22 16.38 13.87 19.95
N HIS A 23 15.07 13.64 19.81
CA HIS A 23 14.10 14.68 19.46
C HIS A 23 12.95 14.84 20.46
N GLY A 24 12.87 13.98 21.46
CA GLY A 24 11.79 13.94 22.44
C GLY A 24 10.53 13.23 21.93
N LEU A 25 9.81 12.58 22.86
CA LEU A 25 8.66 11.73 22.56
C LEU A 25 7.54 12.47 21.84
N VAL A 26 7.22 13.69 22.28
CA VAL A 26 6.11 14.50 21.74
C VAL A 26 6.30 14.78 20.24
N ARG A 27 7.51 15.13 19.84
CA ARG A 27 7.83 15.48 18.44
C ARG A 27 7.79 14.26 17.53
N VAL A 28 8.28 13.12 18.02
CA VAL A 28 8.22 11.83 17.30
C VAL A 28 6.77 11.38 17.14
N ALA A 29 5.97 11.41 18.21
CA ALA A 29 4.56 11.04 18.20
C ALA A 29 3.74 11.94 17.24
N LEU A 30 3.94 13.26 17.26
CA LEU A 30 3.26 14.19 16.35
C LEU A 30 3.61 13.91 14.88
N THR A 31 4.87 13.59 14.59
CA THR A 31 5.33 13.32 13.23
C THR A 31 4.73 12.02 12.71
N LEU A 32 4.67 10.98 13.54
CA LEU A 32 4.01 9.70 13.23
C LEU A 32 2.51 9.89 13.01
N ALA A 33 1.85 10.65 13.89
CA ALA A 33 0.43 10.98 13.75
C ALA A 33 0.15 11.71 12.44
N ARG A 34 1.02 12.66 12.05
CA ARG A 34 0.89 13.38 10.77
C ARG A 34 1.12 12.46 9.57
N LEU A 35 2.03 11.50 9.67
CA LEU A 35 2.26 10.51 8.62
C LEU A 35 1.06 9.57 8.47
N LEU A 36 0.46 9.14 9.58
CA LEU A 36 -0.77 8.35 9.58
C LEU A 36 -1.95 9.15 9.03
N ALA A 37 -2.08 10.42 9.39
CA ALA A 37 -3.13 11.31 8.89
C ALA A 37 -2.97 11.64 7.39
N ARG A 38 -1.74 11.65 6.89
CA ARG A 38 -1.43 11.85 5.45
C ARG A 38 -1.40 10.54 4.67
N ARG A 39 -1.51 9.40 5.33
CA ARG A 39 -1.62 8.12 4.65
C ARG A 39 -2.94 8.17 3.89
N PRO A 40 -2.94 8.05 2.55
CA PRO A 40 -4.19 7.97 1.81
C PRO A 40 -5.02 6.86 2.47
N ALA A 41 -6.23 7.21 2.92
CA ALA A 41 -7.08 6.40 3.80
C ALA A 41 -7.52 5.05 3.18
N ARG A 42 -7.08 4.77 1.96
CA ARG A 42 -7.19 3.51 1.28
C ARG A 42 -5.91 3.38 0.44
N PRO A 43 -5.16 2.26 0.48
CA PRO A 43 -4.81 1.73 -0.82
C PRO A 43 -6.15 1.64 -1.52
N SER A 44 -6.39 2.42 -2.59
CA SER A 44 -7.47 2.06 -3.50
C SER A 44 -7.26 0.57 -3.67
N ALA A 45 -8.17 -0.24 -3.09
CA ALA A 45 -8.27 -1.63 -3.45
C ALA A 45 -8.22 -1.53 -4.96
N LEU A 46 -7.12 -2.01 -5.57
CA LEU A 46 -7.02 -2.15 -7.01
C LEU A 46 -8.32 -2.86 -7.31
N HIS A 47 -9.32 -2.08 -7.77
CA HIS A 47 -10.63 -2.66 -7.98
C HIS A 47 -10.30 -3.67 -9.05
N ASP A 48 -10.80 -4.88 -8.89
CA ASP A 48 -10.44 -5.97 -9.81
C ASP A 48 -10.66 -5.52 -11.29
N HIS A 49 -11.55 -4.54 -11.49
CA HIS A 49 -11.81 -3.76 -12.71
C HIS A 49 -10.67 -2.89 -13.27
N ASP A 50 -9.72 -2.42 -12.48
CA ASP A 50 -8.56 -1.63 -12.94
C ASP A 50 -7.42 -2.53 -13.46
N LEU A 51 -7.54 -3.85 -13.28
CA LEU A 51 -6.57 -4.80 -13.79
C LEU A 51 -6.88 -5.11 -15.27
N PRO A 52 -5.96 -4.80 -16.21
CA PRO A 52 -6.20 -5.08 -17.62
C PRO A 52 -6.39 -6.59 -17.85
N ASP A 53 -7.30 -6.97 -18.74
CA ASP A 53 -7.72 -8.36 -18.96
C ASP A 53 -6.57 -9.33 -19.24
N ARG A 54 -5.49 -8.84 -19.88
CA ARG A 54 -4.26 -9.62 -20.08
C ARG A 54 -3.64 -10.06 -18.76
N LEU A 55 -3.57 -9.15 -17.79
CA LEU A 55 -2.99 -9.43 -16.48
C LEU A 55 -3.91 -10.35 -15.67
N ARG A 56 -5.24 -10.18 -15.76
CA ARG A 56 -6.23 -11.08 -15.14
C ARG A 56 -6.05 -12.52 -15.63
N ARG A 57 -5.85 -12.70 -16.94
CA ARG A 57 -5.59 -14.02 -17.54
C ARG A 57 -4.30 -14.64 -17.02
N ASP A 58 -3.23 -13.86 -16.96
CA ASP A 58 -1.90 -14.34 -16.56
C ASP A 58 -1.85 -14.79 -15.09
N ILE A 59 -2.73 -14.25 -14.24
CA ILE A 59 -2.85 -14.63 -12.82
C ILE A 59 -4.06 -15.55 -12.52
N GLY A 60 -4.79 -15.99 -13.54
CA GLY A 60 -5.89 -16.95 -13.40
C GLY A 60 -7.20 -16.39 -12.84
N LEU A 61 -7.43 -15.07 -12.92
CA LEU A 61 -8.71 -14.45 -12.55
C LEU A 61 -9.72 -14.53 -13.70
N GLU A 62 -11.00 -14.75 -13.38
CA GLU A 62 -12.10 -14.74 -14.35
C GLU A 62 -12.23 -13.37 -15.04
N ARG A 63 -12.65 -13.35 -16.30
CA ARG A 63 -12.91 -12.07 -16.99
C ARG A 63 -14.14 -11.41 -16.39
N LEU A 64 -14.04 -10.11 -16.16
CA LEU A 64 -15.20 -9.32 -15.80
C LEU A 64 -16.20 -9.29 -16.96
N PRO A 65 -17.51 -9.42 -16.69
CA PRO A 65 -18.52 -9.26 -17.73
C PRO A 65 -18.45 -7.83 -18.27
N GLU A 66 -18.32 -7.69 -19.60
CA GLU A 66 -18.36 -6.39 -20.27
C GLU A 66 -19.66 -5.68 -19.88
N SER A 67 -19.57 -4.55 -19.18
CA SER A 67 -20.73 -3.72 -18.94
C SER A 67 -21.19 -3.16 -20.28
N THR A 68 -22.44 -3.46 -20.66
CA THR A 68 -23.09 -2.95 -21.86
C THR A 68 -22.94 -1.44 -21.88
N ARG A 69 -22.17 -0.95 -22.84
CA ARG A 69 -21.86 0.46 -22.99
C ARG A 69 -23.14 1.20 -23.38
N TYR A 70 -23.49 2.25 -22.65
CA TYR A 70 -24.73 3.02 -22.87
C TYR A 70 -24.84 3.66 -24.26
N TRP A 71 -23.74 3.69 -25.03
CA TRP A 71 -23.66 4.22 -26.40
C TRP A 71 -23.85 3.14 -27.48
N GLN A 72 -24.22 1.92 -27.11
CA GLN A 72 -24.66 0.87 -28.04
C GLN A 72 -26.19 0.81 -28.19
N LEU A 73 -26.91 1.83 -27.72
CA LEU A 73 -28.36 2.03 -27.89
C LEU A 73 -28.64 3.03 -29.01
#